data_AF-A0A561CPW2-F1
#
_entry.id   AF-A0A561CPW2-F1
#
_cell.length_a   1.000
_cell.length_b   1.000
_cell.length_c   1.000
_cell.angle_alpha   90.00
_cell.angle_beta   90.00
_cell.angle_gamma   90.00
#
_symmetry.space_group_name_H-M   'P 1'
#
loop_
_entity.id
_entity.type
_entity.pdbx_description
1 polymer ?
#
loop_
_entity_poly.entity_id
_entity_poly.type
_entity_poly.pdbx_seq_one_letter_code
_entity_poly.pdbx_strand_id
1 'polypeptide(L)'
;MKRQPGLKKALVLLQVAKKSVGTRQALDAYKFHLEQLLEEYDLAVTQLERVEEQVIDALNKIPFAKKLLSIKGISEISLAGILGEAGDLSGFSHGNLYFAM
;
A
#
# COMPACT_ATOMS: atom_id res chain seq x y z
N MET A 1 4.78 5.65 18.60
CA MET A 1 6.03 6.36 18.97
C MET A 1 7.10 6.07 17.91
N LYS A 2 7.29 6.96 16.93
CA LYS A 2 8.36 6.81 15.91
C LYS A 2 9.71 6.77 16.65
N ARG A 3 10.40 5.63 16.62
CA ARG A 3 11.76 5.48 17.16
C ARG A 3 12.67 6.40 16.33
N GLN A 4 12.83 7.64 16.77
CA GLN A 4 13.80 8.54 16.15
C GLN A 4 15.14 7.80 16.08
N PRO A 5 15.83 7.78 14.93
CA PRO A 5 17.17 7.23 14.87
C PRO A 5 17.98 7.97 15.93
N GLY A 6 18.36 7.26 17.00
CA GLY A 6 19.04 7.88 18.13
C GLY A 6 20.30 8.60 17.65
N LEU A 7 20.76 9.58 18.43
CA LEU A 7 21.90 10.45 18.11
C LEU A 7 23.13 9.68 17.58
N LYS A 8 23.35 8.45 18.08
CA LYS A 8 24.36 7.49 17.58
C LYS A 8 24.20 7.14 16.08
N LYS A 9 22.99 6.85 15.59
CA LYS A 9 22.73 6.54 14.17
C LYS A 9 22.98 7.76 13.28
N ALA A 10 22.58 8.95 13.73
CA ALA A 10 22.81 10.19 12.99
C ALA A 10 24.31 10.47 12.81
N LEU A 11 25.11 10.27 13.87
CA LEU A 11 26.57 10.43 13.81
C LEU A 11 27.22 9.44 12.84
N VAL A 12 26.77 8.18 12.81
CA VAL A 12 27.27 7.17 11.87
C VAL A 12 26.96 7.57 10.43
N LEU A 13 25.74 8.00 10.13
CA LEU A 13 25.36 8.48 8.80
C LEU A 13 26.22 9.66 8.35
N LEU A 14 26.46 10.62 9.24
CA LEU A 14 27.33 11.77 8.96
C LEU A 14 28.77 11.33 8.64
N GLN A 15 29.31 10.38 9.41
CA GLN A 15 30.68 9.90 9.22
C GLN A 15 30.86 9.18 7.89
N VAL A 16 29.88 8.38 7.47
CA VAL A 16 29.89 7.71 6.17
C VAL A 16 29.70 8.72 5.03
N ALA A 17 28.78 9.68 5.18
CA ALA A 17 28.55 10.73 4.18
C ALA A 17 29.80 11.57 3.89
N LYS A 18 30.62 11.86 4.92
CA LYS A 18 31.91 12.56 4.76
C LYS A 18 32.90 11.82 3.86
N LYS A 19 32.81 10.49 3.77
CA LYS A 19 33.65 9.63 2.93
C LYS A 19 32.97 9.27 1.59
N SER A 20 31.87 9.92 1.25
CA SER A 20 31.12 9.63 0.02
C SER A 20 31.94 9.95 -1.23
N VAL A 21 31.87 9.05 -2.21
CA VAL A 21 32.39 9.23 -3.58
C VAL A 21 31.38 9.90 -4.52
N GLY A 22 30.23 10.33 -3.99
CA GLY A 22 29.16 10.96 -4.76
C GLY A 22 29.60 12.28 -5.42
N THR A 23 29.04 12.57 -6.59
CA THR A 23 29.31 13.81 -7.31
C THR A 23 28.83 15.02 -6.50
N ARG A 24 29.61 16.11 -6.54
CA ARG A 24 29.27 17.42 -5.96
C ARG A 24 28.79 18.41 -7.01
N GLN A 25 28.58 17.96 -8.24
CA GLN A 25 28.13 18.79 -9.35
C GLN A 25 26.60 18.86 -9.37
N ALA A 26 26.06 20.01 -9.80
CA ALA A 26 24.63 20.24 -9.99
C ALA A 26 23.75 19.84 -8.78
N LEU A 27 24.28 19.95 -7.56
CA LEU A 27 23.59 19.51 -6.35
C LEU A 27 22.21 20.18 -6.20
N ASP A 28 22.09 21.45 -6.56
CA ASP A 28 20.83 22.18 -6.43
C ASP A 28 19.77 21.65 -7.39
N ALA A 29 20.15 21.30 -8.64
CA ALA A 29 19.24 20.70 -9.61
C ALA A 29 18.77 19.30 -9.17
N TYR A 30 19.69 18.46 -8.66
CA TYR A 30 19.34 17.13 -8.17
C TYR A 30 18.51 17.16 -6.90
N LYS A 31 18.78 18.10 -5.98
CA LYS A 31 17.95 18.30 -4.79
C LYS A 31 16.54 18.73 -5.18
N PHE A 32 16.42 19.71 -6.07
CA PHE A 32 15.12 20.16 -6.56
C PHE A 32 14.36 19.02 -7.23
N HIS A 33 15.01 18.22 -8.07
CA HIS A 33 14.36 17.05 -8.68
C HIS A 33 13.91 16.02 -7.63
N LEU A 34 14.72 15.77 -6.59
CA LEU A 34 14.33 14.88 -5.50
C LEU A 34 13.12 15.41 -4.72
N GLU A 35 13.05 16.72 -4.48
CA GLU A 35 11.90 17.37 -3.85
C GLU A 35 10.64 17.15 -4.70
N GLN A 36 10.71 17.36 -6.01
CA GLN A 36 9.58 17.10 -6.92
C GLN A 36 9.12 15.63 -6.87
N LEU A 37 10.06 14.66 -6.87
CA LEU A 37 9.72 13.24 -6.77
C LEU A 37 9.05 12.89 -5.43
N LEU A 38 9.46 13.54 -4.34
CA LEU A 38 8.85 13.35 -3.03
C LEU A 38 7.43 13.94 -2.99
N GLU A 39 7.22 15.12 -3.60
CA GLU A 39 5.90 15.72 -3.74
C GLU A 39 4.95 14.83 -4.56
N GLU A 40 5.43 14.26 -5.67
CA GLU A 40 4.67 13.30 -6.48
C GLU A 40 4.32 12.03 -5.69
N TYR A 41 5.27 11.52 -4.91
CA TYR A 41 5.04 10.37 -4.05
C TYR A 41 3.97 10.65 -2.99
N ASP A 42 4.06 11.78 -2.28
CA ASP A 42 3.09 12.15 -1.25
C ASP A 42 1.68 12.33 -1.84
N LEU A 43 1.59 12.91 -3.04
CA LEU A 43 0.33 13.00 -3.78
C LEU A 43 -0.22 11.61 -4.13
N ALA A 44 0.61 10.71 -4.64
CA ALA A 44 0.21 9.36 -5.01
C ALA A 44 -0.28 8.55 -3.79
N VAL A 45 0.40 8.68 -2.65
CA VAL A 45 -0.02 8.05 -1.38
C VAL A 45 -1.38 8.59 -0.95
N THR A 46 -1.58 9.90 -0.98
CA THR A 46 -2.88 10.51 -0.63
C THR A 46 -4.01 10.03 -1.55
N GLN A 47 -3.72 9.87 -2.84
CA GLN A 47 -4.70 9.36 -3.79
C GLN A 47 -5.01 7.87 -3.54
N LEU A 48 -4.00 7.07 -3.23
CA LEU A 48 -4.16 5.66 -2.88
C LEU A 48 -5.08 5.50 -1.66
N GLU A 49 -4.83 6.23 -0.58
CA GLU A 49 -5.65 6.17 0.64
C GLU A 49 -7.13 6.49 0.35
N ARG A 50 -7.40 7.50 -0.49
CA ARG A 50 -8.75 7.88 -0.91
C ARG A 50 -9.44 6.80 -1.76
N VAL A 51 -8.68 6.05 -2.53
CA VAL A 51 -9.22 4.93 -3.32
C VAL A 51 -9.51 3.75 -2.40
N GLU A 52 -8.59 3.42 -1.49
CA GLU A 52 -8.78 2.35 -0.51
C GLU A 52 -10.01 2.57 0.37
N GLU A 53 -10.26 3.81 0.81
CA GLU A 53 -11.48 4.15 1.57
C GLU A 53 -12.76 3.87 0.77
N GLN A 54 -12.81 4.30 -0.50
CA GLN A 54 -13.95 4.03 -1.38
C GLN A 54 -14.15 2.54 -1.64
N VAL A 55 -13.06 1.78 -1.77
CA VAL A 55 -13.09 0.33 -1.95
C VAL A 55 -13.67 -0.36 -0.72
N ILE A 56 -13.25 0.04 0.48
CA ILE A 56 -13.78 -0.49 1.74
C ILE A 56 -15.26 -0.15 1.90
N ASP A 57 -15.68 1.08 1.57
CA ASP A 57 -17.08 1.50 1.61
C ASP A 57 -17.96 0.70 0.64
N ALA A 58 -17.46 0.41 -0.56
CA ALA A 58 -18.14 -0.45 -1.51
C ALA A 58 -18.24 -1.89 -1.00
N LEU A 59 -17.16 -2.43 -0.45
CA LEU A 59 -17.10 -3.78 0.12
C LEU A 59 -18.11 -3.95 1.28
N ASN A 60 -18.25 -2.93 2.14
CA ASN A 60 -19.18 -2.94 3.27
C ASN A 60 -20.66 -3.01 2.87
N LYS A 61 -21.00 -2.62 1.63
CA LYS A 61 -22.36 -2.75 1.09
C LYS A 61 -22.69 -4.18 0.65
N ILE A 62 -21.69 -5.05 0.49
CA ILE A 62 -21.88 -6.44 0.04
C ILE A 62 -22.29 -7.31 1.25
N PRO A 63 -23.48 -7.92 1.26
CA PRO A 63 -24.02 -8.61 2.43
C PRO A 63 -23.15 -9.74 2.98
N PHE A 64 -22.44 -10.46 2.10
CA PHE A 64 -21.60 -11.60 2.48
C PHE A 64 -20.13 -11.24 2.73
N ALA A 65 -19.68 -10.02 2.42
CA ALA A 65 -18.27 -9.62 2.57
C ALA A 65 -17.80 -9.71 4.02
N LYS A 66 -18.63 -9.31 4.99
CA LYS A 66 -18.29 -9.42 6.43
C LYS A 66 -18.00 -10.85 6.88
N LYS A 67 -18.65 -11.86 6.28
CA LYS A 67 -18.38 -13.27 6.60
C LYS A 67 -17.02 -13.68 6.05
N LEU A 68 -16.67 -13.24 4.85
CA LEU A 68 -15.37 -13.54 4.24
C LEU A 68 -14.20 -12.84 4.96
N LEU A 69 -14.40 -11.61 5.45
CA LEU A 69 -13.41 -10.90 6.26
C LEU A 69 -13.14 -11.56 7.62
N SER A 70 -14.03 -12.41 8.11
CA SER A 70 -13.80 -13.17 9.35
C SER A 70 -12.74 -14.28 9.18
N ILE A 71 -12.38 -14.62 7.94
CA ILE A 71 -11.34 -15.60 7.63
C ILE A 71 -9.98 -14.96 7.94
N LYS A 72 -9.27 -15.58 8.87
CA LYS A 72 -7.93 -15.12 9.28
C LYS A 72 -6.98 -15.09 8.07
N GLY A 73 -6.39 -13.92 7.84
CA GLY A 73 -5.40 -13.71 6.78
C GLY A 73 -5.95 -13.00 5.53
N ILE A 74 -7.25 -12.74 5.45
CA ILE A 74 -7.85 -11.94 4.38
C ILE A 74 -7.94 -10.48 4.83
N SER A 75 -7.34 -9.57 4.05
CA SER A 75 -7.52 -8.12 4.25
C SER A 75 -8.71 -7.60 3.42
N GLU A 76 -9.21 -6.42 3.78
CA GLU A 76 -10.31 -5.76 3.06
C GLU A 76 -9.96 -5.48 1.59
N ILE A 77 -8.74 -4.98 1.33
CA ILE A 77 -8.26 -4.70 -0.02
C ILE A 77 -8.13 -5.99 -0.84
N SER A 78 -7.58 -7.06 -0.25
CA SER A 78 -7.47 -8.34 -0.95
C SER A 78 -8.84 -8.95 -1.26
N LEU A 79 -9.80 -8.87 -0.32
CA LEU A 79 -11.15 -9.36 -0.56
C LEU A 79 -11.86 -8.55 -1.64
N ALA A 80 -11.75 -7.21 -1.60
CA ALA A 80 -12.35 -6.36 -2.60
C ALA A 80 -11.78 -6.61 -4.00
N GLY A 81 -10.47 -6.88 -4.10
CA GLY A 81 -9.84 -7.30 -5.35
C GLY A 81 -10.44 -8.60 -5.89
N ILE A 82 -10.54 -9.64 -5.04
CA ILE A 82 -11.14 -10.93 -5.43
C ILE A 82 -12.59 -10.75 -5.90
N LEU A 83 -13.41 -9.99 -5.17
CA LEU A 83 -14.81 -9.75 -5.54
C LEU A 83 -14.95 -8.86 -6.78
N GLY A 84 -14.04 -7.89 -6.96
CA GLY A 84 -13.99 -7.04 -8.14
C GLY A 84 -13.67 -7.82 -9.41
N GLU A 85 -12.80 -8.82 -9.33
CA GLU A 85 -12.47 -9.72 -10.44
C GLU A 85 -13.54 -10.79 -10.67
N ALA A 86 -14.07 -11.39 -9.60
CA ALA A 86 -15.02 -12.50 -9.70
C ALA A 86 -16.46 -12.06 -10.03
N GLY A 87 -16.80 -10.80 -9.78
CA GLY A 87 -18.13 -10.24 -10.05
C GLY A 87 -19.18 -10.72 -9.04
N ASP A 88 -20.42 -10.90 -9.50
CA ASP A 88 -21.53 -11.30 -8.61
C ASP A 88 -21.43 -12.76 -8.19
N LEU A 89 -21.02 -12.97 -6.94
CA LEU A 89 -20.91 -14.30 -6.34
C LEU A 89 -22.23 -14.83 -5.76
N SER A 90 -23.34 -14.09 -5.86
CA SER A 90 -24.64 -14.53 -5.34
C SER A 90 -25.10 -15.88 -5.92
N GLY A 91 -24.71 -16.18 -7.17
CA GLY A 91 -24.99 -17.45 -7.84
C GLY A 91 -24.17 -18.67 -7.37
N PHE A 92 -23.09 -18.47 -6.60
CA PHE A 92 -22.25 -19.56 -6.06
C PHE A 92 -22.82 -20.14 -4.75
N SER A 93 -24.14 -20.18 -4.61
CA SER A 93 -24.83 -20.68 -3.41
C SER A 93 -24.81 -22.21 -3.26
N HIS A 94 -24.15 -22.93 -4.17
CA HIS A 94 -24.16 -24.40 -4.24
C HIS A 94 -22.76 -24.95 -3.99
N GLY A 95 -22.53 -25.52 -2.80
CA GLY A 95 -21.28 -26.18 -2.41
C GLY A 95 -21.01 -27.53 -3.09
N ASN A 96 -21.59 -27.79 -4.26
CA ASN A 96 -21.46 -29.06 -4.99
C ASN A 96 -21.43 -28.80 -6.50
N LEU A 97 -20.26 -28.45 -7.04
CA LEU A 97 -20.02 -28.51 -8.49
C LEU A 97 -18.70 -29.22 -8.85
N TYR A 98 -18.08 -29.91 -7.90
CA TYR A 98 -16.94 -30.79 -8.17
C TYR A 98 -17.26 -32.25 -7.81
N PHE A 99 -18.19 -32.86 -8.53
CA PHE A 99 -18.23 -34.31 -8.78
C PHE A 99 -19.16 -34.59 -9.96
N ALA A 100 -18.73 -34.19 -11.15
CA ALA A 100 -19.23 -34.73 -12.41
C ALA A 100 -18.13 -34.58 -13.47
N MET A 101 -17.14 -35.47 -13.38
CA MET A 101 -16.42 -35.96 -14.54
C MET A 101 -17.01 -37.33 -14.89
#